data_AF-A0A8T5KUD0-F1
#
_entry.id   AF-A0A8T5KUD0-F1
#
_cell.length_a   1.000
_cell.length_b   1.000
_cell.length_c   1.000
_cell.angle_alpha   90.00
_cell.angle_beta   90.00
_cell.angle_gamma   90.00
#
_symmetry.space_group_name_H-M   'P 1'
#
loop_
_entity.id
_entity.type
_entity.pdbx_description
1 polymer ?
#
loop_
_entity_poly.entity_id
_entity_poly.type
_entity_poly.pdbx_seq_one_letter_code
_entity_poly.pdbx_strand_id
1 'polypeptide(L)'
;MTPLEIIAFVLIIVGIVKILVLAFNPKSWMNFAKGIWKTSALGIIYFVLAALVFYYLIQELTIIQILAVTAFVALLIGLQFARYSKETMTFVQKMIRNKKDVWSKNWLYILIWLILMLWGLKELFM
;
A
#
# COMPACT_ATOMS: atom_id res chain seq x y z
N MET A 1 -7.14 23.50 4.96
CA MET A 1 -6.30 22.33 4.67
C MET A 1 -6.72 21.79 3.32
N THR A 2 -5.81 21.68 2.35
CA THR A 2 -6.09 21.05 1.05
C THR A 2 -6.35 19.55 1.22
N PRO A 3 -6.98 18.86 0.25
CA PRO A 3 -7.15 17.41 0.31
C PRO A 3 -5.82 16.67 0.53
N LEU A 4 -4.74 17.14 -0.12
CA LEU A 4 -3.39 16.61 0.06
C LEU A 4 -2.88 16.78 1.51
N GLU A 5 -3.07 17.96 2.09
CA GLU A 5 -2.69 18.22 3.49
C GLU A 5 -3.49 17.37 4.48
N ILE A 6 -4.79 17.12 4.21
CA ILE A 6 -5.62 16.25 5.05
C ILE A 6 -5.11 14.81 4.99
N ILE A 7 -4.81 14.28 3.80
CA ILE A 7 -4.25 12.93 3.63
C ILE A 7 -2.92 12.80 4.38
N ALA A 8 -2.03 13.79 4.22
CA ALA A 8 -0.75 13.83 4.91
C ALA A 8 -0.94 13.89 6.44
N PHE A 9 -1.84 14.75 6.91
CA PHE A 9 -2.14 14.89 8.34
C PHE A 9 -2.68 13.60 8.95
N VAL A 10 -3.63 12.93 8.29
CA VAL A 10 -4.16 11.64 8.74
C VAL A 10 -3.04 10.60 8.80
N LEU A 11 -2.18 10.51 7.78
CA LEU A 11 -1.05 9.58 7.78
C LEU A 11 -0.07 9.87 8.93
N ILE A 12 0.25 11.14 9.18
CA ILE A 12 1.14 11.57 10.26
C ILE A 12 0.57 11.17 11.62
N ILE A 13 -0.70 11.50 11.89
CA ILE A 13 -1.35 11.18 13.16
C ILE A 13 -1.40 9.67 13.38
N VAL A 14 -1.86 8.89 12.39
CA VAL A 14 -1.92 7.43 12.49
C VAL A 14 -0.52 6.84 12.66
N GLY A 15 0.49 7.36 11.95
CA GLY A 15 1.87 6.93 12.04
C GLY A 15 2.48 7.17 13.43
N ILE A 16 2.32 8.38 13.96
CA ILE A 16 2.80 8.74 15.31
C ILE A 16 2.11 7.86 16.35
N VAL A 17 0.78 7.75 16.32
CA VAL A 17 0.03 6.90 17.25
C VAL A 17 0.53 5.46 17.17
N LYS A 18 0.69 4.90 15.97
CA LYS A 18 1.21 3.54 15.77
C LYS A 18 2.59 3.37 16.38
N ILE A 19 3.52 4.30 16.16
CA ILE A 19 4.88 4.24 16.70
C ILE A 19 4.84 4.31 18.24
N LEU A 20 4.06 5.23 18.81
CA LEU A 20 3.90 5.35 20.25
C LEU A 20 3.32 4.07 20.87
N VAL A 21 2.24 3.52 20.30
CA VAL A 21 1.64 2.28 20.80
C VAL A 21 2.63 1.11 20.69
N LEU A 22 3.40 1.01 19.60
CA LEU A 22 4.41 -0.04 19.45
C LEU A 22 5.57 0.12 20.45
N ALA A 23 5.95 1.34 20.79
CA ALA A 23 7.01 1.62 21.76
C ALA A 23 6.61 1.26 23.20
N PHE A 24 5.36 1.55 23.59
CA PHE A 24 4.89 1.33 24.97
C PHE A 24 4.15 0.00 25.16
N ASN A 25 3.38 -0.46 24.18
CA ASN A 25 2.55 -1.66 24.27
C ASN A 25 2.33 -2.35 22.90
N PRO A 26 3.34 -3.08 22.38
CA PRO A 26 3.25 -3.73 21.08
C PRO A 26 2.16 -4.81 21.02
N LYS A 27 1.81 -5.43 22.17
CA LYS A 27 0.73 -6.42 22.25
C LYS A 27 -0.63 -5.78 21.97
N SER A 28 -0.88 -4.57 22.46
CA SER A 28 -2.11 -3.84 22.18
C SER A 28 -2.28 -3.58 20.69
N TRP A 29 -1.24 -3.08 20.02
CA TRP A 29 -1.27 -2.87 18.57
C TRP A 29 -1.51 -4.17 17.80
N MET A 30 -0.86 -5.26 18.21
CA MET A 30 -1.02 -6.56 17.56
C MET A 30 -2.44 -7.11 17.71
N ASN A 31 -3.07 -6.94 18.87
CA ASN A 31 -4.45 -7.37 19.11
C ASN A 31 -5.44 -6.53 18.28
N PHE A 32 -5.24 -5.22 18.22
CA PHE A 32 -6.02 -4.33 17.36
C PHE A 32 -5.91 -4.72 15.90
N ALA A 33 -4.68 -4.92 15.40
CA ALA A 33 -4.44 -5.36 14.03
C ALA A 33 -5.13 -6.70 13.74
N LYS A 34 -4.99 -7.69 14.62
CA LYS A 34 -5.68 -8.98 14.47
C LYS A 34 -7.20 -8.85 14.40
N GLY A 35 -7.79 -7.90 15.14
CA GLY A 35 -9.22 -7.60 15.06
C GLY A 35 -9.61 -7.14 13.66
N ILE A 36 -8.87 -6.18 13.10
CA ILE A 36 -9.12 -5.64 11.75
C ILE A 36 -8.95 -6.72 10.68
N TRP A 37 -7.85 -7.47 10.73
CA TRP A 37 -7.51 -8.48 9.70
C TRP A 37 -8.48 -9.67 9.62
N LYS A 38 -9.39 -9.84 10.59
CA LYS A 38 -10.44 -10.88 10.56
C LYS A 38 -11.63 -10.50 9.67
N THR A 39 -11.79 -9.22 9.33
CA THR A 39 -12.97 -8.74 8.61
C THR A 39 -12.86 -9.07 7.12
N SER A 40 -13.84 -9.83 6.58
CA SER A 40 -13.90 -10.19 5.15
C SER A 40 -14.01 -8.99 4.22
N ALA A 41 -14.63 -7.90 4.68
CA ALA A 41 -14.77 -6.65 3.94
C ALA A 41 -13.47 -5.83 3.87
N LEU A 42 -12.41 -6.22 4.57
CA LEU A 42 -11.19 -5.40 4.68
C LEU A 42 -10.56 -5.09 3.32
N GLY A 43 -10.56 -6.06 2.39
CA GLY A 43 -10.04 -5.85 1.04
C GLY A 43 -10.81 -4.77 0.28
N ILE A 44 -12.14 -4.76 0.39
CA ILE A 44 -13.01 -3.75 -0.24
C ILE A 44 -12.76 -2.38 0.39
N ILE A 45 -12.63 -2.32 1.72
CA ILE A 45 -12.34 -1.08 2.44
C ILE A 45 -11.01 -0.47 1.96
N TYR A 46 -9.94 -1.27 1.89
CA TYR A 46 -8.65 -0.77 1.38
C TYR A 46 -8.73 -0.35 -0.08
N PHE A 47 -9.47 -1.07 -0.92
CA PHE A 47 -9.65 -0.70 -2.32
C PHE A 47 -10.37 0.65 -2.47
N VAL A 48 -11.48 0.85 -1.73
CA VAL A 48 -12.23 2.10 -1.74
C VAL A 48 -11.38 3.25 -1.20
N LEU A 49 -10.67 3.05 -0.09
CA LEU A 49 -9.78 4.06 0.47
C LEU A 49 -8.63 4.41 -0.48
N ALA A 50 -8.04 3.42 -1.16
CA ALA A 50 -6.99 3.65 -2.14
C ALA A 50 -7.51 4.46 -3.34
N ALA A 51 -8.69 4.12 -3.87
CA ALA A 51 -9.32 4.88 -4.96
C ALA A 51 -9.67 6.31 -4.54
N LEU A 52 -10.20 6.50 -3.33
CA LEU A 52 -10.53 7.81 -2.78
C LEU A 52 -9.28 8.68 -2.60
N VAL A 53 -8.22 8.14 -2.01
CA VAL A 53 -6.95 8.84 -1.85
C VAL A 53 -6.36 9.18 -3.21
N PHE A 54 -6.31 8.22 -4.13
CA PHE A 54 -5.78 8.44 -5.48
C PHE A 54 -6.54 9.54 -6.24
N TYR A 55 -7.87 9.57 -6.13
CA TYR A 55 -8.71 10.62 -6.74
C TYR A 55 -8.34 12.03 -6.28
N TYR A 56 -8.03 12.21 -4.99
CA TYR A 56 -7.57 13.50 -4.48
C TYR A 56 -6.11 13.78 -4.83
N LEU A 57 -5.25 12.76 -4.87
CA LEU A 57 -3.85 12.94 -5.25
C LEU A 57 -3.70 13.44 -6.68
N ILE A 58 -4.43 12.90 -7.65
CA ILE A 58 -4.33 13.31 -9.06
C ILE A 58 -4.85 14.73 -9.36
N GLN A 59 -5.55 15.36 -8.41
CA GLN A 59 -5.98 16.76 -8.53
C GLN A 59 -4.87 17.75 -8.19
N GLU A 60 -3.90 17.32 -7.37
CA GLU A 60 -2.85 18.17 -6.80
C GLU A 60 -1.46 17.76 -7.30
N LEU A 61 -1.28 16.50 -7.71
CA LEU A 61 -0.02 15.91 -8.13
C LEU A 61 -0.13 15.28 -9.53
N THR A 62 0.95 15.37 -10.29
CA THR A 62 1.04 14.65 -11.57
C THR A 62 1.24 13.15 -11.33
N ILE A 63 0.84 12.33 -12.30
CA ILE A 63 1.04 10.87 -12.22
C ILE A 63 2.53 10.51 -12.06
N ILE A 64 3.44 11.30 -12.63
CA ILE A 64 4.89 11.12 -12.50
C ILE A 64 5.33 11.34 -11.05
N GLN A 65 4.84 12.40 -10.39
CA GLN A 65 5.14 12.67 -8.98
C GLN A 65 4.62 11.53 -8.08
N ILE A 66 3.40 11.05 -8.33
CA ILE A 66 2.82 9.92 -7.58
C ILE A 66 3.68 8.66 -7.76
N LEU A 67 4.07 8.32 -8.99
CA LEU A 67 4.93 7.17 -9.27
C LEU A 67 6.31 7.30 -8.65
N ALA A 68 6.91 8.50 -8.66
CA ALA A 68 8.20 8.75 -8.03
C ALA A 68 8.17 8.53 -6.51
N VAL A 69 7.15 9.07 -5.82
CA VAL A 69 6.96 8.84 -4.37
C VAL A 69 6.65 7.37 -4.10
N THR A 70 5.84 6.73 -4.94
CA THR A 70 5.53 5.30 -4.82
C THR A 70 6.79 4.44 -4.97
N ALA A 71 7.67 4.76 -5.93
CA ALA A 71 8.95 4.08 -6.11
C ALA A 71 9.85 4.26 -4.86
N PHE A 72 9.94 5.48 -4.32
CA PHE A 72 10.66 5.73 -3.07
C PHE A 72 10.11 4.89 -1.90
N VAL A 73 8.79 4.89 -1.69
CA VAL A 73 8.15 4.10 -0.63
C VAL A 73 8.33 2.59 -0.86
N ALA A 74 8.25 2.11 -2.10
CA ALA A 74 8.48 0.71 -2.43
C ALA A 74 9.91 0.26 -2.07
N LEU A 75 10.92 1.12 -2.25
CA LEU A 75 12.29 0.85 -1.84
C LEU A 75 12.43 0.77 -0.31
N LEU A 76 11.77 1.66 0.44
CA LEU A 76 11.75 1.60 1.90
C LEU A 76 11.06 0.34 2.43
N ILE A 77 9.96 -0.07 1.81
CA ILE A 77 9.26 -1.32 2.12
C ILE A 77 10.17 -2.52 1.79
N GLY A 78 10.83 -2.49 0.63
CA GLY A 78 11.78 -3.52 0.19
C GLY A 78 12.94 -3.70 1.17
N LEU A 79 13.48 -2.60 1.72
CA LEU A 79 14.52 -2.65 2.75
C LEU A 79 14.09 -3.47 3.97
N GLN A 80 12.85 -3.30 4.43
CA GLN A 80 12.34 -4.05 5.58
C GLN A 80 12.15 -5.54 5.25
N PHE A 81 11.62 -5.87 4.08
CA PHE A 81 11.45 -7.26 3.67
C PHE A 81 12.79 -7.97 3.39
N ALA A 82 13.79 -7.25 2.90
CA ALA A 82 15.13 -7.80 2.68
C ALA A 82 15.78 -8.29 3.99
N ARG A 83 15.52 -7.62 5.12
CA ARG A 83 16.00 -8.05 6.44
C ARG A 83 15.41 -9.39 6.90
N TYR A 84 14.21 -9.73 6.42
CA TYR A 84 13.50 -10.98 6.72
C TYR A 84 13.25 -11.79 5.46
N SER A 85 14.28 -11.88 4.60
CA SER A 85 14.15 -12.41 3.24
C SER A 85 13.70 -13.88 3.21
N LYS A 86 14.17 -14.72 4.15
CA LYS A 86 13.78 -16.14 4.23
C LYS A 86 12.30 -16.30 4.57
N GLU A 87 11.82 -15.59 5.59
CA GLU A 87 10.43 -15.59 6.03
C GLU A 87 9.51 -15.02 4.95
N THR A 88 9.95 -13.92 4.33
CA THR A 88 9.23 -13.27 3.22
C THR A 88 9.11 -14.23 2.03
N MET A 89 10.19 -14.90 1.62
CA MET A 89 10.15 -15.84 0.51
C MET A 89 9.25 -17.04 0.81
N THR A 90 9.31 -17.58 2.03
CA THR A 90 8.41 -18.65 2.48
C THR A 90 6.94 -18.22 2.44
N PHE A 91 6.65 -16.99 2.85
CA PHE A 91 5.30 -16.43 2.79
C PHE A 91 4.81 -16.27 1.35
N VAL A 92 5.65 -15.73 0.45
CA VAL A 92 5.31 -15.56 -0.96
C VAL A 92 5.02 -16.90 -1.64
N GLN A 93 5.84 -17.93 -1.39
CA GLN A 93 5.61 -19.28 -1.93
C GLN A 93 4.29 -19.90 -1.44
N LYS A 94 3.86 -19.59 -0.21
CA LYS A 94 2.55 -20.04 0.31
C LYS A 94 1.39 -19.35 -0.39
N MET A 95 1.54 -18.07 -0.77
CA MET A 95 0.52 -17.31 -1.49
C MET A 95 0.44 -17.67 -2.97
N ILE A 96 1.59 -17.87 -3.62
CA ILE A 96 1.73 -18.16 -5.04
C ILE A 96 2.23 -19.59 -5.20
N ARG A 97 1.30 -20.56 -5.20
CA ARG A 97 1.65 -21.97 -5.41
C ARG A 97 1.86 -22.28 -6.89
N ASN A 98 1.04 -21.70 -7.75
CA ASN A 98 1.10 -21.91 -9.19
C ASN A 98 0.96 -20.59 -9.96
N LYS A 99 1.42 -20.55 -11.22
CA LYS A 99 1.25 -19.38 -12.12
C LYS A 99 -0.20 -18.90 -12.19
N LYS A 100 -1.16 -19.83 -12.17
CA LYS A 100 -2.60 -19.53 -12.19
C LYS A 100 -3.04 -18.72 -10.97
N ASP A 101 -2.46 -18.96 -9.78
CA ASP A 101 -2.79 -18.22 -8.56
C ASP A 101 -2.38 -16.74 -8.65
N VAL A 102 -1.28 -16.44 -9.37
CA VAL A 102 -0.83 -15.06 -9.57
C VAL A 102 -1.93 -14.25 -10.25
N TRP A 103 -2.42 -14.77 -11.37
CA TRP A 103 -3.41 -14.08 -12.18
C TRP A 103 -4.81 -14.16 -11.55
N SER A 104 -5.28 -15.33 -11.11
CA SER A 104 -6.66 -15.47 -10.64
C SER A 104 -6.93 -14.73 -9.33
N LYS A 105 -5.95 -14.62 -8.43
CA LYS A 105 -6.13 -13.97 -7.11
C LYS A 105 -5.71 -12.51 -7.09
N ASN A 106 -4.82 -12.08 -7.98
CA ASN A 106 -4.27 -10.72 -7.98
C ASN A 106 -4.57 -9.93 -9.26
N TRP A 107 -5.46 -10.41 -10.16
CA TRP A 107 -5.75 -9.74 -11.42
C TRP A 107 -6.09 -8.26 -11.25
N LEU A 108 -6.89 -7.90 -10.23
CA LEU A 108 -7.31 -6.52 -10.00
C LEU A 108 -6.11 -5.64 -9.65
N TYR A 109 -5.24 -6.13 -8.75
CA TYR A 109 -4.01 -5.44 -8.39
C TYR A 109 -3.09 -5.28 -9.61
N ILE A 110 -2.92 -6.33 -10.41
CA ILE A 110 -2.11 -6.31 -11.63
C ILE A 110 -2.67 -5.29 -12.63
N LEU A 111 -3.99 -5.26 -12.82
CA LEU A 111 -4.66 -4.35 -13.74
C LEU A 111 -4.47 -2.89 -13.33
N ILE A 112 -4.61 -2.58 -12.03
CA ILE A 112 -4.36 -1.23 -11.49
C ILE A 112 -2.93 -0.80 -11.79
N TRP A 113 -1.95 -1.67 -11.51
CA TRP A 113 -0.55 -1.36 -11.79
C TRP A 113 -0.26 -1.15 -13.27
N LEU A 114 -0.83 -1.98 -14.14
CA LEU A 114 -0.70 -1.80 -15.59
C LEU A 114 -1.25 -0.44 -16.04
N ILE A 115 -2.43 -0.04 -15.55
CA ILE A 115 -3.02 1.26 -15.87
C ILE A 115 -2.11 2.41 -15.41
N LEU A 116 -1.62 2.36 -14.17
CA LEU A 116 -0.74 3.40 -13.62
C LEU A 116 0.58 3.51 -14.39
N MET A 117 1.19 2.38 -14.75
CA MET A 117 2.44 2.37 -15.53
C MET A 117 2.22 2.90 -16.95
N LEU A 118 1.15 2.48 -17.63
CA LEU A 118 0.84 2.97 -18.98
C LEU A 118 0.53 4.47 -18.99
N TRP A 119 -0.18 4.97 -17.98
CA TRP A 119 -0.44 6.40 -17.83
C TRP A 119 0.86 7.17 -17.56
N GLY A 120 1.69 6.69 -16.62
CA GLY A 120 3.00 7.29 -16.35
C GLY A 120 3.91 7.34 -17.58
N LEU A 121 3.95 6.25 -18.36
CA LEU A 121 4.69 6.21 -19.63
C LEU A 121 4.16 7.23 -20.62
N LYS A 122 2.83 7.32 -20.78
CA LYS A 122 2.20 8.30 -21.67
C LYS A 122 2.59 9.73 -21.29
N GLU A 123 2.57 10.06 -19.99
CA GLU A 123 2.91 11.40 -19.50
C GLU A 123 4.42 11.71 -19.58
N LEU A 124 5.29 10.70 -19.55
CA LEU A 124 6.73 10.89 -19.69
C LEU A 124 7.16 11.25 -21.12
N PHE A 125 6.38 10.82 -22.12
CA PHE A 125 6.72 10.95 -23.54
C PHE A 125 5.81 11.91 -24.31
N MET A 126 4.82 12.53 -23.66
CA MET A 126 4.01 13.63 -24.20
C MET A 126 4.47 14.95 -23.62
#